data_AF-A0AAD9IP11-F1
#
_entry.id   AF-A0AAD9IP11-F1
#
_cell.length_a   1.000
_cell.length_b   1.000
_cell.length_c   1.000
_cell.angle_alpha   90.00
_cell.angle_beta   90.00
_cell.angle_gamma   90.00
#
_symmetry.space_group_name_H-M   'P 1'
#
loop_
_entity.id
_entity.type
_entity.pdbx_description
1 polymer ?
#
loop_
_entity_poly.entity_id
_entity_poly.type
_entity_poly.pdbx_seq_one_letter_code
_entity_poly.pdbx_strand_id
1 'polypeptide(L)'
;MELKTYSRRKKDAQPDVEEGPRPARWRKAGTEKDNAAVTQKQQLAEIKAYFEEVDAFDLVAETPSPAAKPARLPAAKREPSSLGPAPVEASGMDPTETQEAAQACKIGEGTFGEAFKSKSCVLKIVPMEGDMKVNGEVQKRAEDMLGEVAISQTLASLGDNSADRPGWTSGFVASVGVGVARGRYPPALLQEWHRWDEEFTSENDPVDNFGDDQLYTVFAFGDGGIDLERASLQTPEEVQTLLFQTTLALAVAEEEVEFEHRDLHWGNVLIQRGGPDLLGARLRGVDISVHTAGGLRCTLIDFTLSRLRTMDGSLAFCDLAIDPELFQGPKANIQADTYRRMKRLTKNRWEAYQPATNAAWLHYLADICLTHKLPQLPNADKTALRGFRKRVLGYACAADAIWDEYFQGCWSSDAKHHHAS
;
A
#
# COMPACT_ATOMS: atom_id res chain seq x y z
N MET A 1 9.26 -37.90 44.53
CA MET A 1 9.08 -38.38 45.92
C MET A 1 9.10 -37.18 46.86
N GLU A 2 8.56 -37.30 48.07
CA GLU A 2 8.41 -36.17 49.00
C GLU A 2 9.74 -35.70 49.61
N LEU A 3 9.79 -34.44 50.04
CA LEU A 3 10.40 -34.11 51.33
C LEU A 3 9.65 -32.97 52.04
N LYS A 4 8.83 -33.38 53.02
CA LYS A 4 8.33 -32.59 54.15
C LYS A 4 9.54 -32.14 55.02
N THR A 5 9.55 -31.11 55.87
CA THR A 5 8.63 -30.03 56.30
C THR A 5 9.41 -29.17 57.31
N TYR A 6 9.02 -27.92 57.58
CA TYR A 6 9.00 -27.45 58.98
C TYR A 6 7.90 -26.40 59.25
N SER A 7 7.46 -26.29 60.49
CA SER A 7 6.39 -25.40 60.99
C SER A 7 6.66 -25.13 62.48
N ARG A 8 6.40 -23.96 63.10
CA ARG A 8 5.10 -23.30 63.40
C ARG A 8 5.37 -21.85 63.88
N ARG A 9 4.46 -20.88 63.66
CA ARG A 9 3.51 -20.24 64.64
C ARG A 9 4.11 -19.93 66.03
N LYS A 10 3.93 -18.76 66.66
CA LYS A 10 2.69 -17.96 66.96
C LYS A 10 3.01 -16.44 67.03
N LYS A 11 2.10 -15.49 66.72
CA LYS A 11 0.94 -14.94 67.51
C LYS A 11 1.38 -14.33 68.88
N ASP A 12 0.95 -13.15 69.33
CA ASP A 12 0.00 -12.08 68.88
C ASP A 12 0.63 -10.68 69.20
N ALA A 13 0.05 -9.46 69.09
CA ALA A 13 -1.33 -8.93 68.98
C ALA A 13 -1.40 -7.55 68.24
N GLN A 14 -2.39 -6.69 68.54
CA GLN A 14 -2.71 -5.38 67.90
C GLN A 14 -3.29 -4.38 68.94
N PRO A 15 -3.23 -3.05 68.73
CA PRO A 15 -4.47 -2.25 68.61
C PRO A 15 -4.41 -1.04 67.64
N ASP A 16 -5.38 -0.92 66.71
CA ASP A 16 -6.58 -0.04 66.78
C ASP A 16 -6.43 1.37 67.43
N VAL A 17 -6.95 2.50 66.92
CA VAL A 17 -7.87 2.84 65.79
C VAL A 17 -7.55 4.26 65.26
N GLU A 18 -7.80 4.59 63.98
CA GLU A 18 -8.75 5.67 63.57
C GLU A 18 -9.05 5.64 62.05
N GLU A 19 -10.23 6.10 61.62
CA GLU A 19 -10.75 5.97 60.25
C GLU A 19 -10.81 7.32 59.47
N GLY A 20 -10.64 7.23 58.15
CA GLY A 20 -10.87 8.33 57.18
C GLY A 20 -11.67 7.83 55.95
N PRO A 21 -12.46 8.70 55.29
CA PRO A 21 -13.60 8.25 54.47
C PRO A 21 -13.23 7.68 53.09
N ARG A 22 -13.99 6.66 52.67
CA ARG A 22 -13.97 6.11 51.30
C ARG A 22 -15.00 6.83 50.40
N PRO A 23 -14.62 7.35 49.22
CA PRO A 23 -15.58 7.79 48.20
C PRO A 23 -15.95 6.69 47.18
N ALA A 24 -17.07 6.93 46.52
CA ALA A 24 -17.86 6.03 45.69
C ALA A 24 -17.16 5.32 44.51
N ARG A 25 -17.78 4.19 44.12
CA ARG A 25 -17.57 3.41 42.89
C ARG A 25 -18.26 4.11 41.69
N TRP A 26 -17.79 3.82 40.47
CA TRP A 26 -18.31 4.25 39.15
C TRP A 26 -17.94 5.68 38.67
N ARG A 27 -17.07 5.74 37.66
CA ARG A 27 -17.14 6.72 36.54
C ARG A 27 -17.23 5.93 35.22
N LYS A 28 -17.78 6.56 34.17
CA LYS A 28 -18.15 5.89 32.91
C LYS A 28 -16.93 5.51 32.07
N ALA A 29 -16.96 4.32 31.47
CA ALA A 29 -16.14 3.97 30.31
C ALA A 29 -16.83 4.51 29.03
N GLY A 30 -16.76 5.82 28.83
CA GLY A 30 -17.45 6.57 27.79
C GLY A 30 -16.81 7.94 27.62
N THR A 31 -15.56 7.89 27.11
CA THR A 31 -14.73 9.02 26.70
C THR A 31 -13.69 8.59 25.66
N GLU A 32 -13.07 7.41 25.80
CA GLU A 32 -12.03 6.95 24.87
C GLU A 32 -12.61 6.55 23.50
N LYS A 33 -13.72 5.78 23.48
CA LYS A 33 -14.46 5.50 22.23
C LYS A 33 -15.03 6.77 21.60
N ASP A 34 -15.53 7.70 22.42
CA ASP A 34 -16.13 8.94 21.94
C ASP A 34 -15.06 9.86 21.32
N ASN A 35 -13.87 9.92 21.93
CA ASN A 35 -12.71 10.63 21.35
C ASN A 35 -12.26 9.97 20.04
N ALA A 36 -12.13 8.64 19.98
CA ALA A 36 -11.74 7.94 18.75
C ALA A 36 -12.73 8.21 17.59
N ALA A 37 -14.04 8.12 17.87
CA ALA A 37 -15.08 8.42 16.89
C ALA A 37 -15.11 9.91 16.49
N VAL A 38 -14.74 10.84 17.37
CA VAL A 38 -14.57 12.26 17.05
C VAL A 38 -13.37 12.48 16.13
N THR A 39 -12.21 11.88 16.43
CA THR A 39 -11.01 11.97 15.57
C THR A 39 -11.28 11.39 14.18
N GLN A 40 -11.85 10.18 14.11
CA GLN A 40 -12.26 9.54 12.85
C GLN A 40 -13.21 10.44 12.06
N LYS A 41 -14.20 11.06 12.73
CA LYS A 41 -15.13 11.99 12.08
C LYS A 41 -14.50 13.30 11.60
N GLN A 42 -13.41 13.77 12.23
CA GLN A 42 -12.65 14.92 11.75
C GLN A 42 -11.82 14.54 10.53
N GLN A 43 -11.10 13.41 10.58
CA GLN A 43 -10.36 12.87 9.43
C GLN A 43 -11.28 12.62 8.21
N LEU A 44 -12.50 12.08 8.43
CA LEU A 44 -13.51 11.91 7.38
C LEU A 44 -13.98 13.23 6.77
N ALA A 45 -14.03 14.32 7.54
CA ALA A 45 -14.40 15.65 7.03
C ALA A 45 -13.26 16.29 6.22
N GLU A 46 -12.00 16.08 6.65
CA GLU A 46 -10.78 16.52 5.96
C GLU A 46 -10.62 15.77 4.63
N ILE A 47 -10.68 14.43 4.64
CA ILE A 47 -10.62 13.59 3.43
C ILE A 47 -11.77 13.91 2.46
N LYS A 48 -12.99 14.15 2.96
CA LYS A 48 -14.12 14.52 2.09
C LYS A 48 -13.92 15.88 1.42
N ALA A 49 -13.30 16.85 2.10
CA ALA A 49 -12.98 18.15 1.50
C ALA A 49 -11.93 18.02 0.39
N TYR A 50 -10.95 17.12 0.54
CA TYR A 50 -9.97 16.82 -0.52
C TYR A 50 -10.64 16.33 -1.81
N PHE A 51 -11.59 15.38 -1.74
CA PHE A 51 -12.31 14.92 -2.94
C PHE A 51 -13.20 16.03 -3.55
N GLU A 52 -13.86 16.86 -2.72
CA GLU A 52 -14.62 18.03 -3.21
C GLU A 52 -13.75 19.11 -3.86
N GLU A 53 -12.46 19.19 -3.52
CA GLU A 53 -11.49 20.08 -4.17
C GLU A 53 -10.92 19.48 -5.46
N VAL A 54 -10.58 18.18 -5.49
CA VAL A 54 -10.12 17.49 -6.71
C VAL A 54 -11.18 17.49 -7.81
N ASP A 55 -12.43 17.15 -7.48
CA ASP A 55 -13.57 17.22 -8.41
C ASP A 55 -13.79 18.64 -8.98
N ALA A 56 -13.38 19.68 -8.26
CA ALA A 56 -13.48 21.07 -8.69
C ALA A 56 -12.32 21.53 -9.60
N PHE A 57 -11.16 20.85 -9.56
CA PHE A 57 -10.01 21.15 -10.41
C PHE A 57 -10.04 20.40 -11.76
N ASP A 58 -10.55 19.18 -11.81
CA ASP A 58 -10.58 18.36 -13.05
C ASP A 58 -11.72 18.71 -14.03
N LEU A 59 -12.54 19.72 -13.75
CA LEU A 59 -13.61 20.22 -14.64
C LEU A 59 -13.10 21.04 -15.84
N VAL A 60 -12.08 20.53 -16.54
CA VAL A 60 -11.48 21.16 -17.73
C VAL A 60 -12.18 20.71 -19.02
N ALA A 61 -13.31 21.38 -19.28
CA ALA A 61 -13.97 21.51 -20.59
C ALA A 61 -14.47 20.21 -21.30
N GLU A 62 -15.74 19.88 -21.07
CA GLU A 62 -16.54 19.11 -22.04
C GLU A 62 -16.45 19.76 -23.43
N THR A 63 -16.11 18.96 -24.47
CA THR A 63 -16.04 19.47 -25.85
C THR A 63 -17.36 19.21 -26.60
N PRO A 64 -17.95 20.23 -27.26
CA PRO A 64 -19.28 20.09 -27.86
C PRO A 64 -19.25 19.29 -29.18
N SER A 65 -20.08 18.25 -29.25
CA SER A 65 -20.20 17.38 -30.43
C SER A 65 -20.81 18.11 -31.66
N PRO A 66 -20.30 17.89 -32.90
CA PRO A 66 -20.66 18.68 -34.07
C PRO A 66 -22.07 18.39 -34.61
N ALA A 67 -22.82 19.43 -34.92
CA ALA A 67 -24.23 19.34 -35.29
C ALA A 67 -24.50 19.02 -36.78
N ALA A 68 -25.49 18.16 -37.03
CA ALA A 68 -26.13 17.97 -38.32
C ALA A 68 -27.55 18.58 -38.36
N LYS A 69 -27.96 19.08 -39.53
CA LYS A 69 -29.32 19.59 -39.86
C LYS A 69 -29.78 18.86 -41.15
N PRO A 70 -31.08 18.84 -41.53
CA PRO A 70 -32.21 19.71 -41.11
C PRO A 70 -33.46 18.87 -40.65
N ALA A 71 -34.70 19.33 -40.49
CA ALA A 71 -35.38 20.59 -40.84
C ALA A 71 -36.67 20.88 -40.01
N ARG A 72 -37.14 22.14 -40.09
CA ARG A 72 -38.54 22.63 -39.99
C ARG A 72 -39.26 22.73 -38.62
N LEU A 73 -39.68 23.96 -38.32
CA LEU A 73 -40.64 24.43 -37.28
C LEU A 73 -42.09 24.51 -37.86
N PRO A 74 -43.17 24.89 -37.13
CA PRO A 74 -43.31 25.47 -35.76
C PRO A 74 -44.30 24.63 -34.87
N ALA A 75 -44.86 25.05 -33.71
CA ALA A 75 -44.94 26.35 -33.00
C ALA A 75 -45.00 26.16 -31.46
N ALA A 76 -44.94 27.27 -30.69
CA ALA A 76 -44.73 27.25 -29.24
C ALA A 76 -45.99 27.43 -28.36
N LYS A 77 -45.93 26.90 -27.13
CA LYS A 77 -46.62 27.39 -25.92
C LYS A 77 -45.72 27.19 -24.68
N ARG A 78 -45.72 28.16 -23.77
CA ARG A 78 -45.38 27.99 -22.33
C ARG A 78 -46.74 27.94 -21.56
N GLU A 79 -46.90 27.66 -20.27
CA GLU A 79 -46.11 27.54 -19.01
C GLU A 79 -46.74 26.40 -18.16
N PRO A 80 -46.44 26.15 -16.85
CA PRO A 80 -45.38 26.65 -15.95
C PRO A 80 -44.55 25.53 -15.28
N SER A 81 -43.74 25.91 -14.29
CA SER A 81 -42.80 25.05 -13.54
C SER A 81 -43.42 24.24 -12.40
N SER A 82 -42.89 23.04 -12.15
CA SER A 82 -42.90 22.37 -10.85
C SER A 82 -41.52 21.76 -10.56
N LEU A 83 -40.77 22.37 -9.63
CA LEU A 83 -39.46 21.86 -9.21
C LEU A 83 -39.63 20.79 -8.12
N GLY A 84 -39.07 19.62 -8.37
CA GLY A 84 -38.71 18.61 -7.37
C GLY A 84 -37.45 17.90 -7.86
N PRO A 85 -36.46 17.63 -7.00
CA PRO A 85 -35.25 16.94 -7.43
C PRO A 85 -35.58 15.50 -7.81
N ALA A 86 -35.24 15.11 -9.04
CA ALA A 86 -35.14 13.70 -9.41
C ALA A 86 -33.92 13.07 -8.70
N PRO A 87 -33.89 11.73 -8.51
CA PRO A 87 -32.68 11.07 -8.03
C PRO A 87 -31.51 11.33 -8.99
N VAL A 88 -30.30 11.41 -8.45
CA VAL A 88 -29.09 11.33 -9.25
C VAL A 88 -28.98 9.88 -9.73
N GLU A 89 -29.22 9.65 -11.02
CA GLU A 89 -28.89 8.37 -11.65
C GLU A 89 -27.36 8.24 -11.65
N ALA A 90 -26.84 7.12 -11.14
CA ALA A 90 -25.41 6.85 -11.17
C ALA A 90 -24.96 6.77 -12.63
N SER A 91 -23.94 7.54 -13.01
CA SER A 91 -23.33 7.51 -14.33
C SER A 91 -22.82 6.10 -14.64
N GLY A 92 -23.49 5.41 -15.55
CA GLY A 92 -23.08 4.08 -16.00
C GLY A 92 -21.70 4.12 -16.66
N MET A 93 -20.89 3.12 -16.35
CA MET A 93 -19.55 2.88 -16.90
C MET A 93 -19.57 2.92 -18.44
N ASP A 94 -18.51 3.43 -19.08
CA ASP A 94 -18.52 3.62 -20.54
C ASP A 94 -18.55 2.24 -21.24
N PRO A 95 -19.37 2.06 -22.30
CA PRO A 95 -19.35 0.83 -23.10
C PRO A 95 -17.96 0.47 -23.69
N THR A 96 -17.01 1.40 -23.78
CA THR A 96 -15.60 1.10 -24.14
C THR A 96 -14.83 0.45 -22.99
N GLU A 97 -14.98 0.92 -21.75
CA GLU A 97 -14.36 0.30 -20.57
C GLU A 97 -14.88 -1.14 -20.38
N THR A 98 -16.17 -1.32 -20.64
CA THR A 98 -16.84 -2.63 -20.63
C THR A 98 -16.24 -3.60 -21.67
N GLN A 99 -15.64 -3.11 -22.76
CA GLN A 99 -14.94 -3.94 -23.75
C GLN A 99 -13.49 -4.27 -23.34
N GLU A 100 -12.80 -3.42 -22.56
CA GLU A 100 -11.45 -3.74 -22.08
C GLU A 100 -11.47 -4.82 -21.00
N ALA A 101 -12.45 -4.81 -20.10
CA ALA A 101 -12.68 -5.87 -19.12
C ALA A 101 -12.93 -7.24 -19.78
N ALA A 102 -13.48 -7.26 -21.00
CA ALA A 102 -13.69 -8.47 -21.79
C ALA A 102 -12.41 -9.04 -22.45
N GLN A 103 -11.26 -8.38 -22.26
CA GLN A 103 -9.94 -8.81 -22.76
C GLN A 103 -8.85 -8.73 -21.68
N ALA A 104 -9.22 -8.61 -20.41
CA ALA A 104 -8.30 -8.70 -19.30
C ALA A 104 -7.97 -10.17 -18.96
N CYS A 105 -6.81 -10.42 -18.35
CA CYS A 105 -6.28 -11.73 -17.97
C CYS A 105 -5.91 -11.73 -16.49
N LYS A 106 -6.24 -12.77 -15.71
CA LYS A 106 -5.83 -12.83 -14.28
C LYS A 106 -4.31 -13.05 -14.21
N ILE A 107 -3.61 -12.19 -13.47
CA ILE A 107 -2.14 -12.18 -13.35
C ILE A 107 -1.62 -12.39 -11.93
N GLY A 108 -2.50 -12.30 -10.94
CA GLY A 108 -2.23 -12.49 -9.51
C GLY A 108 -3.48 -12.34 -8.66
N GLU A 109 -3.32 -12.59 -7.37
CA GLU A 109 -4.35 -12.52 -6.34
C GLU A 109 -3.71 -12.11 -5.00
N GLY A 110 -4.52 -11.70 -4.04
CA GLY A 110 -4.11 -11.47 -2.66
C GLY A 110 -5.31 -11.48 -1.72
N THR A 111 -5.04 -11.47 -0.42
CA THR A 111 -6.07 -11.63 0.64
C THR A 111 -7.27 -10.70 0.49
N PHE A 112 -7.07 -9.48 -0.03
CA PHE A 112 -8.12 -8.48 -0.17
C PHE A 112 -8.70 -8.33 -1.59
N GLY A 113 -8.26 -9.11 -2.58
CA GLY A 113 -8.80 -8.98 -3.94
C GLY A 113 -8.02 -9.64 -5.06
N GLU A 114 -8.43 -9.31 -6.28
CA GLU A 114 -8.03 -9.97 -7.52
C GLU A 114 -7.29 -9.01 -8.46
N ALA A 115 -6.26 -9.47 -9.19
CA ALA A 115 -5.48 -8.66 -10.11
C ALA A 115 -5.61 -9.13 -11.57
N PHE A 116 -6.24 -8.31 -12.42
CA PHE A 116 -6.43 -8.58 -13.85
C PHE A 116 -5.69 -7.56 -14.71
N LYS A 117 -4.97 -8.01 -15.74
CA LYS A 117 -4.24 -7.17 -16.69
C LYS A 117 -5.00 -7.04 -18.00
N SER A 118 -5.40 -5.82 -18.36
CA SER A 118 -5.94 -5.48 -19.67
C SER A 118 -4.81 -5.13 -20.66
N LYS A 119 -5.13 -4.52 -21.80
CA LYS A 119 -4.15 -3.92 -22.72
C LYS A 119 -3.62 -2.56 -22.27
N SER A 120 -4.36 -1.87 -21.40
CA SER A 120 -4.13 -0.49 -21.00
C SER A 120 -3.57 -0.37 -19.58
N CYS A 121 -4.00 -1.24 -18.67
CA CYS A 121 -3.75 -1.14 -17.23
C CYS A 121 -3.82 -2.52 -16.53
N VAL A 122 -3.49 -2.52 -15.24
CA VAL A 122 -3.76 -3.59 -14.28
C VAL A 122 -4.88 -3.13 -13.34
N LEU A 123 -5.94 -3.93 -13.24
CA LEU A 123 -7.10 -3.73 -12.38
C LEU A 123 -6.93 -4.53 -11.08
N LYS A 124 -6.78 -3.86 -9.93
CA LYS A 124 -6.95 -4.48 -8.60
C LYS A 124 -8.42 -4.30 -8.17
N ILE A 125 -9.15 -5.40 -8.04
CA ILE A 125 -10.59 -5.41 -7.68
C ILE A 125 -10.73 -5.88 -6.23
N VAL A 126 -11.22 -4.99 -5.36
CA VAL A 126 -11.34 -5.19 -3.91
C VAL A 126 -12.81 -5.13 -3.49
N PRO A 127 -13.44 -6.21 -3.00
CA PRO A 127 -14.81 -6.17 -2.49
C PRO A 127 -14.90 -5.38 -1.17
N MET A 128 -15.93 -4.54 -1.06
CA MET A 128 -16.17 -3.68 0.11
C MET A 128 -17.65 -3.63 0.50
N GLU A 129 -17.93 -3.21 1.73
CA GLU A 129 -19.27 -3.04 2.32
C GLU A 129 -20.15 -4.31 2.46
N GLY A 130 -19.77 -5.45 1.89
CA GLY A 130 -20.49 -6.71 2.03
C GLY A 130 -20.25 -7.39 3.38
N ASP A 131 -21.32 -7.99 3.94
CA ASP A 131 -21.25 -8.71 5.22
C ASP A 131 -20.76 -10.18 5.09
N MET A 132 -20.55 -10.67 3.86
CA MET A 132 -19.92 -11.97 3.63
C MET A 132 -18.41 -11.89 3.85
N LYS A 133 -17.81 -12.92 4.45
CA LYS A 133 -16.36 -13.08 4.45
C LYS A 133 -15.86 -13.41 3.04
N VAL A 134 -14.66 -12.95 2.72
CA VAL A 134 -13.93 -13.20 1.46
C VAL A 134 -12.50 -13.53 1.83
N ASN A 135 -11.96 -14.65 1.35
CA ASN A 135 -10.62 -15.16 1.66
C ASN A 135 -10.40 -15.33 3.17
N GLY A 136 -11.47 -15.73 3.86
CA GLY A 136 -11.53 -15.77 5.32
C GLY A 136 -11.73 -14.41 6.02
N GLU A 137 -11.50 -13.27 5.36
CA GLU A 137 -11.54 -11.94 5.97
C GLU A 137 -12.86 -11.19 5.83
N VAL A 138 -13.06 -10.16 6.67
CA VAL A 138 -14.23 -9.25 6.56
C VAL A 138 -13.94 -8.17 5.53
N GLN A 139 -14.89 -7.89 4.63
CA GLN A 139 -14.73 -6.83 3.64
C GLN A 139 -14.51 -5.46 4.31
N LYS A 140 -13.58 -4.68 3.77
CA LYS A 140 -13.32 -3.30 4.19
C LYS A 140 -14.59 -2.44 4.03
N ARG A 141 -14.76 -1.43 4.89
CA ARG A 141 -15.78 -0.39 4.68
C ARG A 141 -15.22 0.71 3.79
N ALA A 142 -16.10 1.53 3.22
CA ALA A 142 -15.69 2.63 2.33
C ALA A 142 -14.72 3.59 3.03
N GLU A 143 -14.90 3.84 4.34
CA GLU A 143 -13.98 4.63 5.17
C GLU A 143 -12.55 4.05 5.20
N ASP A 144 -12.41 2.73 5.30
CA ASP A 144 -11.10 2.05 5.27
C ASP A 144 -10.49 2.08 3.87
N MET A 145 -11.32 1.96 2.83
CA MET A 145 -10.87 2.02 1.43
C MET A 145 -10.33 3.41 1.05
N LEU A 146 -10.95 4.50 1.54
CA LEU A 146 -10.44 5.86 1.32
C LEU A 146 -8.98 6.03 1.77
N GLY A 147 -8.57 5.32 2.83
CA GLY A 147 -7.16 5.27 3.25
C GLY A 147 -6.24 4.66 2.18
N GLU A 148 -6.59 3.49 1.64
CA GLU A 148 -5.80 2.83 0.59
C GLU A 148 -5.78 3.64 -0.72
N VAL A 149 -6.88 4.32 -1.06
CA VAL A 149 -6.97 5.26 -2.19
C VAL A 149 -6.02 6.45 -1.99
N ALA A 150 -6.11 7.14 -0.86
CA ALA A 150 -5.29 8.32 -0.58
C ALA A 150 -3.78 7.99 -0.52
N ILE A 151 -3.41 6.82 0.02
CA ILE A 151 -2.03 6.32 -0.02
C ILE A 151 -1.58 6.07 -1.47
N SER A 152 -2.39 5.37 -2.27
CA SER A 152 -2.06 5.04 -3.66
C SER A 152 -1.90 6.27 -4.55
N GLN A 153 -2.80 7.25 -4.43
CA GLN A 153 -2.71 8.52 -5.16
C GLN A 153 -1.51 9.36 -4.72
N THR A 154 -1.25 9.45 -3.41
CA THR A 154 -0.10 10.18 -2.87
C THR A 154 1.22 9.62 -3.39
N LEU A 155 1.40 8.29 -3.36
CA LEU A 155 2.61 7.63 -3.87
C LEU A 155 2.75 7.73 -5.40
N ALA A 156 1.66 7.60 -6.15
CA ALA A 156 1.68 7.80 -7.60
C ALA A 156 2.17 9.22 -7.96
N SER A 157 1.73 10.25 -7.22
CA SER A 157 2.16 11.64 -7.44
C SER A 157 3.66 11.88 -7.21
N LEU A 158 4.38 10.97 -6.52
CA LEU A 158 5.85 11.06 -6.37
C LEU A 158 6.59 10.73 -7.68
N GLY A 159 5.90 10.17 -8.69
CA GLY A 159 6.42 10.00 -10.04
C GLY A 159 6.65 11.31 -10.80
N ASP A 160 5.98 12.39 -10.39
CA ASP A 160 6.07 13.69 -11.07
C ASP A 160 7.38 14.42 -10.74
N ASN A 161 8.26 14.50 -11.75
CA ASN A 161 9.47 15.31 -11.72
C ASN A 161 9.14 16.81 -11.89
N SER A 162 8.52 17.40 -10.86
CA SER A 162 8.43 18.85 -10.72
C SER A 162 9.80 19.43 -10.35
N ALA A 163 10.12 20.62 -10.87
CA ALA A 163 11.34 21.35 -10.51
C ALA A 163 11.32 21.83 -9.05
N ASP A 164 10.13 22.10 -8.49
CA ASP A 164 9.97 22.68 -7.16
C ASP A 164 9.92 21.64 -6.03
N ARG A 165 9.82 20.34 -6.34
CA ARG A 165 9.76 19.26 -5.34
C ARG A 165 11.17 18.76 -4.97
N PRO A 166 11.52 18.65 -3.67
CA PRO A 166 12.83 18.19 -3.23
C PRO A 166 13.08 16.68 -3.43
N GLY A 167 12.04 15.86 -3.58
CA GLY A 167 12.17 14.43 -3.88
C GLY A 167 11.19 13.97 -4.95
N TRP A 168 11.62 13.09 -5.87
CA TRP A 168 10.72 12.42 -6.82
C TRP A 168 11.30 11.05 -7.23
N THR A 169 10.44 10.09 -7.56
CA THR A 169 10.84 8.73 -7.92
C THR A 169 9.78 8.03 -8.76
N SER A 170 10.18 7.42 -9.88
CA SER A 170 9.32 6.56 -10.68
C SER A 170 9.22 5.11 -10.16
N GLY A 171 9.58 4.89 -8.89
CA GLY A 171 9.68 3.57 -8.24
C GLY A 171 8.38 3.05 -7.63
N PHE A 172 7.32 3.87 -7.51
CA PHE A 172 5.98 3.41 -7.16
C PHE A 172 5.15 3.17 -8.41
N VAL A 173 4.13 2.31 -8.31
CA VAL A 173 3.20 2.09 -9.42
C VAL A 173 2.39 3.34 -9.74
N ALA A 174 2.29 3.68 -11.03
CA ALA A 174 1.45 4.77 -11.50
C ALA A 174 -0.02 4.39 -11.31
N SER A 175 -0.82 5.27 -10.71
CA SER A 175 -2.28 5.17 -10.75
C SER A 175 -2.78 5.75 -12.07
N VAL A 176 -3.61 4.98 -12.77
CA VAL A 176 -4.34 5.41 -13.98
C VAL A 176 -5.71 5.95 -13.58
N GLY A 177 -6.29 5.42 -12.51
CA GLY A 177 -7.55 5.89 -11.92
C GLY A 177 -8.04 4.99 -10.80
N VAL A 178 -9.16 5.37 -10.19
CA VAL A 178 -9.87 4.55 -9.20
C VAL A 178 -11.37 4.78 -9.36
N GLY A 179 -12.17 3.74 -9.16
CA GLY A 179 -13.63 3.81 -9.26
C GLY A 179 -14.34 2.87 -8.31
N VAL A 180 -15.65 3.07 -8.15
CA VAL A 180 -16.54 2.19 -7.40
C VAL A 180 -17.45 1.45 -8.36
N ALA A 181 -17.42 0.11 -8.32
CA ALA A 181 -18.28 -0.74 -9.12
C ALA A 181 -19.37 -1.41 -8.25
N ARG A 182 -20.49 -1.82 -8.88
CA ARG A 182 -21.56 -2.58 -8.26
C ARG A 182 -22.06 -3.68 -9.19
N GLY A 183 -22.28 -4.89 -8.65
CA GLY A 183 -22.86 -6.00 -9.40
C GLY A 183 -22.17 -7.34 -9.12
N ARG A 184 -22.39 -8.32 -9.99
CA ARG A 184 -21.55 -9.52 -10.05
C ARG A 184 -20.29 -9.26 -10.88
N TYR A 185 -19.28 -10.11 -10.71
CA TYR A 185 -18.14 -10.17 -11.61
C TYR A 185 -18.57 -10.37 -13.07
N PRO A 186 -18.01 -9.62 -14.04
CA PRO A 186 -18.26 -9.83 -15.46
C PRO A 186 -17.87 -11.26 -15.90
N PRO A 187 -18.64 -11.93 -16.79
CA PRO A 187 -18.37 -13.31 -17.20
C PRO A 187 -16.98 -13.57 -17.79
N ALA A 188 -16.31 -12.55 -18.34
CA ALA A 188 -14.92 -12.66 -18.81
C ALA A 188 -13.92 -12.78 -17.65
N LEU A 189 -14.09 -11.99 -16.59
CA LEU A 189 -13.23 -12.05 -15.41
C LEU A 189 -13.47 -13.35 -14.61
N LEU A 190 -14.70 -13.87 -14.59
CA LEU A 190 -14.98 -15.20 -14.05
C LEU A 190 -14.22 -16.29 -14.80
N GLN A 191 -14.25 -16.30 -16.14
CA GLN A 191 -13.49 -17.27 -16.95
C GLN A 191 -11.98 -17.23 -16.67
N GLU A 192 -11.43 -16.04 -16.48
CA GLU A 192 -10.00 -15.87 -16.13
C GLU A 192 -9.67 -16.25 -14.69
N TRP A 193 -10.60 -16.07 -13.74
CA TRP A 193 -10.44 -16.57 -12.38
C TRP A 193 -10.43 -18.10 -12.37
N HIS A 194 -11.37 -18.76 -13.06
CA HIS A 194 -11.41 -20.21 -13.19
C HIS A 194 -10.20 -20.78 -13.94
N ARG A 195 -9.74 -20.12 -15.01
CA ARG A 195 -8.51 -20.50 -15.73
C ARG A 195 -7.27 -20.43 -14.82
N TRP A 196 -7.20 -19.43 -13.95
CA TRP A 196 -6.12 -19.28 -12.99
C TRP A 196 -6.17 -20.35 -11.89
N ASP A 197 -7.35 -20.68 -11.36
CA ASP A 197 -7.52 -21.77 -10.40
C ASP A 197 -7.11 -23.13 -10.99
N GLU A 198 -7.51 -23.42 -12.23
CA GLU A 198 -7.09 -24.62 -12.97
C GLU A 198 -5.56 -24.69 -13.22
N GLU A 199 -4.88 -23.55 -13.38
CA GLU A 199 -3.43 -23.48 -13.68
C GLU A 199 -2.55 -23.44 -12.42
N PHE A 200 -2.98 -22.75 -11.35
CA PHE A 200 -2.17 -22.44 -10.17
C PHE A 200 -2.73 -22.99 -8.84
N THR A 201 -4.02 -23.34 -8.79
CA THR A 201 -4.80 -23.56 -7.54
C THR A 201 -4.87 -22.30 -6.69
N SER A 202 -6.01 -21.59 -6.75
CA SER A 202 -6.26 -20.33 -6.06
C SER A 202 -6.22 -20.50 -4.54
N GLU A 203 -5.56 -19.57 -3.84
CA GLU A 203 -5.66 -19.44 -2.38
C GLU A 203 -6.92 -18.64 -1.96
N ASN A 204 -7.53 -17.92 -2.91
CA ASN A 204 -8.75 -17.12 -2.72
C ASN A 204 -10.07 -17.92 -2.89
N ASP A 205 -11.14 -17.43 -2.27
CA ASP A 205 -12.52 -17.92 -2.43
C ASP A 205 -13.07 -17.61 -3.85
N PRO A 206 -13.90 -18.48 -4.47
CA PRO A 206 -14.48 -18.22 -5.80
C PRO A 206 -15.35 -16.95 -5.87
N VAL A 207 -15.04 -16.09 -6.83
CA VAL A 207 -15.70 -14.78 -7.05
C VAL A 207 -17.12 -14.88 -7.61
N ASP A 208 -17.56 -16.06 -8.08
CA ASP A 208 -18.93 -16.32 -8.56
C ASP A 208 -19.99 -16.15 -7.45
N ASN A 209 -19.58 -16.17 -6.18
CA ASN A 209 -20.47 -16.09 -5.02
C ASN A 209 -21.07 -14.70 -4.77
N PHE A 210 -20.57 -13.64 -5.45
CA PHE A 210 -21.06 -12.27 -5.24
C PHE A 210 -22.46 -12.02 -5.84
N GLY A 211 -23.26 -11.18 -5.16
CA GLY A 211 -24.61 -10.80 -5.57
C GLY A 211 -24.67 -9.52 -6.41
N ASP A 212 -25.83 -9.20 -6.99
CA ASP A 212 -26.05 -8.02 -7.84
C ASP A 212 -25.89 -6.68 -7.10
N ASP A 213 -25.81 -6.71 -5.77
CA ASP A 213 -25.65 -5.54 -4.89
C ASP A 213 -24.25 -5.41 -4.26
N GLN A 214 -23.32 -6.34 -4.54
CA GLN A 214 -21.94 -6.26 -4.04
C GLN A 214 -21.24 -5.01 -4.59
N LEU A 215 -20.53 -4.29 -3.71
CA LEU A 215 -19.71 -3.14 -4.07
C LEU A 215 -18.22 -3.52 -4.16
N TYR A 216 -17.49 -2.85 -5.04
CA TYR A 216 -16.03 -3.00 -5.17
C TYR A 216 -15.37 -1.63 -5.27
N THR A 217 -14.18 -1.49 -4.70
CA THR A 217 -13.20 -0.51 -5.19
C THR A 217 -12.40 -1.16 -6.31
N VAL A 218 -12.27 -0.47 -7.44
CA VAL A 218 -11.46 -0.90 -8.59
C VAL A 218 -10.35 0.12 -8.79
N PHE A 219 -9.11 -0.28 -8.57
CA PHE A 219 -7.93 0.53 -8.87
C PHE A 219 -7.40 0.17 -10.26
N ALA A 220 -7.19 1.17 -11.12
CA ALA A 220 -6.47 1.01 -12.37
C ALA A 220 -5.03 1.49 -12.19
N PHE A 221 -4.07 0.62 -12.48
CA PHE A 221 -2.63 0.82 -12.30
C PHE A 221 -1.86 0.65 -13.61
N GLY A 222 -0.69 1.28 -13.71
CA GLY A 222 0.27 1.03 -14.79
C GLY A 222 0.90 -0.37 -14.70
N ASP A 223 1.30 -0.92 -15.84
CA ASP A 223 1.98 -2.22 -15.92
C ASP A 223 3.41 -2.17 -15.36
N GLY A 224 3.59 -2.57 -14.11
CA GLY A 224 4.90 -2.65 -13.45
C GLY A 224 5.74 -3.88 -13.81
N GLY A 225 5.24 -4.82 -14.62
CA GLY A 225 5.94 -6.04 -15.01
C GLY A 225 5.50 -7.29 -14.24
N ILE A 226 6.45 -8.11 -13.79
CA ILE A 226 6.22 -9.38 -13.08
C ILE A 226 6.81 -9.29 -11.68
N ASP A 227 6.09 -9.80 -10.68
CA ASP A 227 6.52 -9.87 -9.28
C ASP A 227 7.89 -10.53 -9.08
N LEU A 228 8.65 -10.08 -8.08
CA LEU A 228 9.97 -10.61 -7.75
C LEU A 228 9.89 -12.08 -7.30
N GLU A 229 8.77 -12.58 -6.79
CA GLU A 229 8.60 -14.01 -6.50
C GLU A 229 8.78 -14.88 -7.75
N ARG A 230 8.05 -14.61 -8.84
CA ARG A 230 8.14 -15.32 -10.12
C ARG A 230 9.31 -14.86 -10.99
N ALA A 231 9.75 -13.61 -10.89
CA ALA A 231 10.85 -13.08 -11.71
C ALA A 231 12.21 -13.70 -11.33
N SER A 232 13.06 -13.90 -12.34
CA SER A 232 14.46 -14.30 -12.16
C SER A 232 15.40 -13.10 -12.29
N LEU A 233 16.37 -13.01 -11.38
CA LEU A 233 17.49 -12.08 -11.45
C LEU A 233 18.73 -12.86 -11.90
N GLN A 234 19.48 -12.30 -12.84
CA GLN A 234 20.49 -13.02 -13.63
C GLN A 234 21.92 -12.74 -13.15
N THR A 235 22.17 -11.59 -12.51
CA THR A 235 23.51 -11.11 -12.15
C THR A 235 23.53 -10.45 -10.76
N PRO A 236 24.69 -10.31 -10.09
CA PRO A 236 24.77 -9.57 -8.82
C PRO A 236 24.39 -8.09 -8.98
N GLU A 237 24.70 -7.49 -10.13
CA GLU A 237 24.41 -6.08 -10.44
C GLU A 237 22.89 -5.85 -10.56
N GLU A 238 22.11 -6.82 -11.04
CA GLU A 238 20.64 -6.74 -11.02
C GLU A 238 20.06 -6.72 -9.60
N VAL A 239 20.68 -7.44 -8.66
CA VAL A 239 20.26 -7.40 -7.24
C VAL A 239 20.69 -6.10 -6.56
N GLN A 240 21.90 -5.61 -6.86
CA GLN A 240 22.34 -4.29 -6.40
C GLN A 240 21.40 -3.20 -6.94
N THR A 241 21.03 -3.28 -8.22
CA THR A 241 20.06 -2.41 -8.90
C THR A 241 18.69 -2.46 -8.22
N LEU A 242 18.15 -3.66 -7.96
CA LEU A 242 16.84 -3.84 -7.32
C LEU A 242 16.80 -3.25 -5.92
N LEU A 243 17.78 -3.63 -5.08
CA LEU A 243 17.83 -3.18 -3.70
C LEU A 243 18.07 -1.68 -3.62
N PHE A 244 18.84 -1.10 -4.55
CA PHE A 244 19.04 0.35 -4.62
C PHE A 244 17.77 1.09 -5.06
N GLN A 245 17.13 0.71 -6.17
CA GLN A 245 15.87 1.33 -6.62
C GLN A 245 14.79 1.25 -5.54
N THR A 246 14.68 0.11 -4.87
CA THR A 246 13.74 -0.09 -3.76
C THR A 246 14.07 0.81 -2.57
N THR A 247 15.35 0.87 -2.15
CA THR A 247 15.79 1.75 -1.05
C THR A 247 15.58 3.23 -1.41
N LEU A 248 15.78 3.61 -2.67
CA LEU A 248 15.64 4.99 -3.14
C LEU A 248 14.17 5.41 -3.19
N ALA A 249 13.28 4.55 -3.69
CA ALA A 249 11.84 4.82 -3.68
C ALA A 249 11.31 5.00 -2.25
N LEU A 250 11.73 4.12 -1.33
CA LEU A 250 11.41 4.25 0.09
C LEU A 250 12.00 5.53 0.70
N ALA A 251 13.27 5.85 0.43
CA ALA A 251 13.94 7.05 0.95
C ALA A 251 13.26 8.36 0.51
N VAL A 252 12.79 8.43 -0.75
CA VAL A 252 12.03 9.59 -1.24
C VAL A 252 10.69 9.70 -0.52
N ALA A 253 9.92 8.60 -0.42
CA ALA A 253 8.62 8.65 0.23
C ALA A 253 8.71 8.85 1.77
N GLU A 254 9.79 8.43 2.42
CA GLU A 254 10.09 8.74 3.83
C GLU A 254 10.28 10.24 4.08
N GLU A 255 10.93 10.95 3.16
CA GLU A 255 11.24 12.38 3.28
C GLU A 255 10.08 13.27 2.82
N GLU A 256 9.42 12.95 1.71
CA GLU A 256 8.31 13.76 1.17
C GLU A 256 7.00 13.55 1.93
N VAL A 257 6.69 12.31 2.36
CA VAL A 257 5.37 11.92 2.87
C VAL A 257 5.38 11.01 4.09
N GLU A 258 6.49 10.93 4.85
CA GLU A 258 6.63 10.06 6.04
C GLU A 258 6.22 8.58 5.80
N PHE A 259 6.53 8.01 4.62
CA PHE A 259 6.01 6.70 4.21
C PHE A 259 6.61 5.51 4.97
N GLU A 260 5.75 4.55 5.29
CA GLU A 260 6.10 3.17 5.62
C GLU A 260 5.29 2.20 4.76
N HIS A 261 5.96 1.34 3.98
CA HIS A 261 5.26 0.38 3.12
C HIS A 261 4.58 -0.74 3.93
N ARG A 262 5.24 -1.17 5.01
CA ARG A 262 4.79 -2.19 5.98
C ARG A 262 4.46 -3.58 5.46
N ASP A 263 4.30 -3.81 4.16
CA ASP A 263 4.13 -5.14 3.58
C ASP A 263 4.93 -5.37 2.28
N LEU A 264 6.20 -4.95 2.29
CA LEU A 264 7.08 -5.05 1.13
C LEU A 264 7.71 -6.46 1.03
N HIS A 265 6.86 -7.48 0.94
CA HIS A 265 7.27 -8.83 0.56
C HIS A 265 7.61 -8.90 -0.94
N TRP A 266 8.23 -10.00 -1.40
CA TRP A 266 8.69 -10.12 -2.79
C TRP A 266 7.58 -10.21 -3.86
N GLY A 267 6.32 -10.38 -3.47
CA GLY A 267 5.19 -10.18 -4.39
C GLY A 267 5.03 -8.71 -4.76
N ASN A 268 5.33 -7.81 -3.81
CA ASN A 268 5.08 -6.37 -3.89
C ASN A 268 6.25 -5.57 -4.50
N VAL A 269 7.23 -6.26 -5.10
CA VAL A 269 8.29 -5.67 -5.94
C VAL A 269 8.12 -6.20 -7.35
N LEU A 270 7.46 -5.45 -8.24
CA LEU A 270 7.37 -5.79 -9.66
C LEU A 270 8.66 -5.44 -10.40
N ILE A 271 8.97 -6.26 -11.41
CA ILE A 271 10.19 -6.23 -12.22
C ILE A 271 9.82 -6.12 -13.69
N GLN A 272 10.33 -5.07 -14.33
CA GLN A 272 10.30 -4.87 -15.78
C GLN A 272 11.73 -4.88 -16.34
N ARG A 273 11.90 -5.29 -17.60
CA ARG A 273 13.20 -5.43 -18.28
C ARG A 273 13.18 -4.72 -19.64
N GLY A 274 14.35 -4.28 -20.11
CA GLY A 274 14.46 -3.52 -21.36
C GLY A 274 14.07 -2.04 -21.21
N GLY A 275 14.13 -1.51 -19.98
CA GLY A 275 14.12 -0.06 -19.74
C GLY A 275 15.44 0.60 -20.17
N PRO A 276 15.58 1.93 -19.98
CA PRO A 276 16.83 2.64 -20.23
C PRO A 276 17.92 2.21 -19.23
N ASP A 277 19.19 2.27 -19.62
CA ASP A 277 20.34 1.97 -18.75
C ASP A 277 20.53 2.95 -17.57
N LEU A 278 19.78 4.06 -17.59
CA LEU A 278 19.81 5.11 -16.59
C LEU A 278 18.38 5.52 -16.20
N LEU A 279 18.07 5.51 -14.90
CA LEU A 279 16.83 6.06 -14.34
C LEU A 279 17.14 7.29 -13.48
N GLY A 280 16.31 8.33 -13.62
CA GLY A 280 16.39 9.53 -12.78
C GLY A 280 15.51 9.41 -11.53
N ALA A 281 15.94 10.09 -10.47
CA ALA A 281 15.17 10.39 -9.26
C ALA A 281 15.74 11.66 -8.61
N ARG A 282 15.08 12.19 -7.57
CA ARG A 282 15.64 13.23 -6.70
C ARG A 282 15.42 12.87 -5.24
N LEU A 283 16.38 13.20 -4.37
CA LEU A 283 16.27 13.05 -2.92
C LEU A 283 16.89 14.28 -2.24
N ARG A 284 16.15 14.93 -1.33
CA ARG A 284 16.61 16.12 -0.58
C ARG A 284 17.20 17.24 -1.47
N GLY A 285 16.64 17.43 -2.66
CA GLY A 285 17.10 18.43 -3.65
C GLY A 285 18.27 17.98 -4.54
N VAL A 286 18.79 16.76 -4.37
CA VAL A 286 19.89 16.21 -5.18
C VAL A 286 19.32 15.26 -6.24
N ASP A 287 19.52 15.57 -7.51
CA ASP A 287 19.20 14.65 -8.61
C ASP A 287 20.18 13.46 -8.61
N ILE A 288 19.62 12.26 -8.67
CA ILE A 288 20.30 10.97 -8.61
C ILE A 288 20.04 10.21 -9.92
N SER A 289 21.10 9.73 -10.53
CA SER A 289 21.09 8.90 -11.74
C SER A 289 21.46 7.47 -11.38
N VAL A 290 20.49 6.55 -11.48
CA VAL A 290 20.64 5.13 -11.17
C VAL A 290 21.12 4.37 -12.40
N HIS A 291 22.24 3.65 -12.29
CA HIS A 291 22.74 2.76 -13.33
C HIS A 291 22.02 1.41 -13.23
N THR A 292 21.18 1.07 -14.21
CA THR A 292 20.32 -0.12 -14.13
C THR A 292 20.93 -1.29 -14.90
N ALA A 293 21.34 -2.35 -14.20
CA ALA A 293 21.83 -3.55 -14.85
C ALA A 293 20.74 -4.15 -15.77
N GLY A 294 21.06 -4.36 -17.06
CA GLY A 294 20.15 -4.98 -18.04
C GLY A 294 18.85 -4.20 -18.32
N GLY A 295 18.80 -2.90 -18.04
CA GLY A 295 17.57 -2.10 -18.15
C GLY A 295 16.49 -2.57 -17.18
N LEU A 296 16.88 -3.07 -16.00
CA LEU A 296 15.96 -3.52 -14.94
C LEU A 296 15.29 -2.32 -14.27
N ARG A 297 13.95 -2.27 -14.31
CA ARG A 297 13.13 -1.33 -13.54
C ARG A 297 12.38 -2.09 -12.45
N CYS A 298 12.37 -1.54 -11.24
CA CYS A 298 11.60 -2.01 -10.11
C CYS A 298 10.41 -1.07 -9.84
N THR A 299 9.26 -1.65 -9.50
CA THR A 299 8.03 -0.90 -9.19
C THR A 299 7.39 -1.48 -7.93
N LEU A 300 7.20 -0.66 -6.90
CA LEU A 300 6.59 -1.08 -5.64
C LEU A 300 5.04 -0.99 -5.75
N ILE A 301 4.35 -1.99 -5.23
CA ILE A 301 2.88 -2.14 -5.30
C ILE A 301 2.27 -2.54 -3.94
N ASP A 302 0.94 -2.54 -3.91
CA ASP A 302 0.07 -2.95 -2.81
C ASP A 302 0.34 -2.27 -1.45
N PHE A 303 -0.32 -1.14 -1.27
CA PHE A 303 -0.17 -0.30 -0.09
C PHE A 303 -1.22 -0.59 0.99
N THR A 304 -1.88 -1.77 0.94
CA THR A 304 -2.97 -2.17 1.84
C THR A 304 -2.64 -2.00 3.32
N LEU A 305 -1.42 -2.36 3.75
CA LEU A 305 -0.99 -2.26 5.17
C LEU A 305 -0.15 -1.01 5.48
N SER A 306 0.04 -0.12 4.50
CA SER A 306 0.99 0.99 4.56
C SER A 306 0.53 2.14 5.47
N ARG A 307 1.40 3.16 5.58
CA ARG A 307 1.16 4.41 6.31
C ARG A 307 1.91 5.57 5.66
N LEU A 308 1.28 6.72 5.49
CA LEU A 308 1.94 7.98 5.13
C LEU A 308 1.16 9.20 5.65
N ARG A 309 1.81 10.36 5.55
CA ARG A 309 1.14 11.66 5.58
C ARG A 309 0.80 12.06 4.14
N THR A 310 -0.47 12.31 3.85
CA THR A 310 -0.93 12.77 2.53
C THR A 310 -0.50 14.22 2.28
N MET A 311 -0.55 14.68 1.02
CA MET A 311 0.00 16.00 0.61
C MET A 311 -0.68 17.21 1.29
N ASP A 312 -1.90 17.05 1.78
CA ASP A 312 -2.66 18.01 2.60
C ASP A 312 -2.24 18.04 4.08
N GLY A 313 -1.47 17.04 4.53
CA GLY A 313 -1.03 16.86 5.91
C GLY A 313 -1.81 15.80 6.70
N SER A 314 -2.87 15.22 6.15
CA SER A 314 -3.69 14.17 6.81
C SER A 314 -2.91 12.86 7.00
N LEU A 315 -3.36 12.00 7.92
CA LEU A 315 -2.72 10.70 8.22
C LEU A 315 -3.55 9.55 7.68
N ALA A 316 -3.02 8.84 6.67
CA ALA A 316 -3.59 7.61 6.12
C ALA A 316 -2.75 6.40 6.55
N PHE A 317 -3.36 5.42 7.20
CA PHE A 317 -2.67 4.21 7.67
C PHE A 317 -3.65 3.04 7.89
N CYS A 318 -3.15 1.81 7.79
CA CYS A 318 -3.85 0.62 8.27
C CYS A 318 -3.48 0.32 9.74
N ASP A 319 -4.46 0.15 10.63
CA ASP A 319 -4.21 -0.20 12.03
C ASP A 319 -4.05 -1.72 12.24
N LEU A 320 -2.83 -2.22 12.09
CA LEU A 320 -2.49 -3.63 12.34
C LEU A 320 -2.54 -4.03 13.84
N ALA A 321 -3.19 -3.24 14.70
CA ALA A 321 -3.56 -3.66 16.05
C ALA A 321 -4.85 -4.51 16.05
N ILE A 322 -5.74 -4.34 15.07
CA ILE A 322 -7.03 -5.05 14.99
C ILE A 322 -6.87 -6.51 14.55
N ASP A 323 -5.82 -6.80 13.79
CA ASP A 323 -5.41 -8.15 13.39
C ASP A 323 -4.27 -8.67 14.30
N PRO A 324 -4.55 -9.60 15.22
CA PRO A 324 -3.52 -10.28 16.01
C PRO A 324 -2.91 -11.49 15.30
N GLU A 325 -3.47 -11.99 14.20
CA GLU A 325 -3.13 -13.25 13.54
C GLU A 325 -1.97 -13.09 12.53
N LEU A 326 -1.87 -11.94 11.84
CA LEU A 326 -0.71 -11.54 11.01
C LEU A 326 0.66 -11.75 11.71
N PHE A 327 0.69 -11.63 13.03
CA PHE A 327 1.92 -11.73 13.85
C PHE A 327 2.20 -13.15 14.36
N GLN A 328 1.25 -14.07 14.21
CA GLN A 328 1.29 -15.46 14.71
C GLN A 328 1.85 -16.47 13.70
N GLY A 329 2.12 -16.06 12.46
CA GLY A 329 2.70 -16.91 11.40
C GLY A 329 4.02 -17.61 11.80
N PRO A 330 4.49 -18.61 11.04
CA PRO A 330 5.54 -19.53 11.48
C PRO A 330 6.85 -18.87 12.00
N LYS A 331 7.48 -19.48 13.00
CA LYS A 331 8.81 -19.07 13.48
C LYS A 331 9.88 -19.43 12.45
N ALA A 332 10.89 -18.57 12.27
CA ALA A 332 11.92 -18.71 11.25
C ALA A 332 11.40 -18.65 9.78
N ASN A 333 10.15 -18.24 9.57
CA ASN A 333 9.73 -17.65 8.31
C ASN A 333 10.11 -16.15 8.32
N ILE A 334 10.84 -15.72 7.29
CA ILE A 334 11.44 -14.37 7.22
C ILE A 334 10.40 -13.24 7.12
N GLN A 335 9.23 -13.48 6.52
CA GLN A 335 8.12 -12.52 6.42
C GLN A 335 7.42 -12.38 7.79
N ALA A 336 7.06 -13.49 8.41
CA ALA A 336 6.45 -13.53 9.74
C ALA A 336 7.35 -12.93 10.84
N ASP A 337 8.67 -13.16 10.77
CA ASP A 337 9.64 -12.51 11.66
C ASP A 337 9.85 -11.01 11.36
N THR A 338 9.47 -10.54 10.17
CA THR A 338 9.45 -9.13 9.79
C THR A 338 8.21 -8.42 10.31
N TYR A 339 6.98 -8.97 10.17
CA TYR A 339 5.79 -8.44 10.87
C TYR A 339 6.03 -8.35 12.39
N ARG A 340 6.59 -9.41 13.00
CA ARG A 340 6.99 -9.41 14.42
C ARG A 340 8.08 -8.39 14.75
N ARG A 341 8.96 -8.01 13.81
CA ARG A 341 9.93 -6.93 14.00
C ARG A 341 9.23 -5.57 14.01
N MET A 342 8.37 -5.29 13.03
CA MET A 342 7.60 -4.04 12.99
C MET A 342 6.77 -3.82 14.25
N LYS A 343 6.01 -4.82 14.72
CA LYS A 343 5.18 -4.72 15.94
C LYS A 343 5.98 -4.38 17.20
N ARG A 344 7.28 -4.72 17.24
CA ARG A 344 8.22 -4.32 18.32
C ARG A 344 8.77 -2.90 18.14
N LEU A 345 8.99 -2.46 16.89
CA LEU A 345 9.44 -1.09 16.57
C LEU A 345 8.32 -0.08 16.86
N THR A 346 7.13 -0.29 16.29
CA THR A 346 5.94 0.57 16.50
C THR A 346 5.41 0.49 17.94
N LYS A 347 5.74 -0.59 18.66
CA LYS A 347 5.15 -0.97 19.96
C LYS A 347 3.64 -1.20 19.85
N ASN A 348 3.19 -1.73 18.70
CA ASN A 348 1.79 -1.91 18.32
C ASN A 348 0.97 -0.60 18.32
N ARG A 349 1.58 0.47 17.80
CA ARG A 349 0.96 1.77 17.54
C ARG A 349 1.23 2.15 16.08
N TRP A 350 0.29 1.83 15.22
CA TRP A 350 0.46 1.87 13.77
C TRP A 350 0.18 3.27 13.18
N GLU A 351 -0.41 4.18 13.97
CA GLU A 351 -0.53 5.60 13.64
C GLU A 351 0.84 6.33 13.62
N ALA A 352 1.77 5.86 14.47
CA ALA A 352 3.08 6.47 14.65
C ALA A 352 4.01 6.24 13.44
N TYR A 353 4.78 7.26 13.08
CA TYR A 353 5.85 7.14 12.07
C TYR A 353 7.06 6.42 12.66
N GLN A 354 7.50 5.35 12.01
CA GLN A 354 8.59 4.49 12.45
C GLN A 354 9.35 3.88 11.24
N PRO A 355 10.08 4.69 10.44
CA PRO A 355 10.66 4.28 9.15
C PRO A 355 11.65 3.10 9.20
N ALA A 356 12.12 2.72 10.39
CA ALA A 356 12.83 1.46 10.62
C ALA A 356 12.00 0.20 10.23
N THR A 357 10.70 0.32 9.97
CA THR A 357 9.88 -0.73 9.31
C THR A 357 10.29 -0.94 7.85
N ASN A 358 10.59 0.13 7.10
CA ASN A 358 11.14 0.02 5.74
C ASN A 358 12.53 -0.65 5.76
N ALA A 359 13.40 -0.26 6.71
CA ALA A 359 14.69 -0.91 6.92
C ALA A 359 14.58 -2.40 7.30
N ALA A 360 13.50 -2.79 8.01
CA ALA A 360 13.18 -4.19 8.28
C ALA A 360 12.77 -4.97 7.00
N TRP A 361 12.05 -4.34 6.07
CA TRP A 361 11.71 -4.94 4.78
C TRP A 361 12.88 -4.99 3.81
N LEU A 362 13.78 -4.00 3.81
CA LEU A 362 15.04 -4.07 3.06
C LEU A 362 15.94 -5.23 3.54
N HIS A 363 15.93 -5.54 4.84
CA HIS A 363 16.54 -6.78 5.36
C HIS A 363 15.86 -8.05 4.84
N TYR A 364 14.52 -8.08 4.77
CA TYR A 364 13.78 -9.20 4.18
C TYR A 364 14.16 -9.38 2.71
N LEU A 365 14.14 -8.32 1.88
CA LEU A 365 14.48 -8.39 0.46
C LEU A 365 15.94 -8.81 0.24
N ALA A 366 16.87 -8.32 1.08
CA ALA A 366 18.27 -8.74 1.03
C ALA A 366 18.46 -10.23 1.41
N ASP A 367 17.63 -10.78 2.31
CA ASP A 367 17.63 -12.21 2.60
C ASP A 367 17.06 -13.04 1.44
N ILE A 368 15.89 -12.64 0.93
CA ILE A 368 15.26 -13.25 -0.26
C ILE A 368 16.22 -13.29 -1.45
N CYS A 369 16.97 -12.21 -1.68
CA CYS A 369 17.99 -12.16 -2.71
C CYS A 369 19.13 -13.16 -2.45
N LEU A 370 19.58 -13.33 -1.20
CA LEU A 370 20.61 -14.32 -0.84
C LEU A 370 20.14 -15.78 -0.95
N THR A 371 18.89 -16.06 -0.59
CA THR A 371 18.37 -17.43 -0.45
C THR A 371 17.70 -17.95 -1.73
N HIS A 372 16.92 -17.13 -2.42
CA HIS A 372 16.11 -17.55 -3.57
C HIS A 372 16.63 -17.03 -4.92
N LYS A 373 17.23 -15.83 -5.00
CA LYS A 373 17.60 -15.20 -6.28
C LYS A 373 19.08 -15.31 -6.65
N LEU A 374 20.00 -15.35 -5.68
CA LEU A 374 21.45 -15.48 -5.91
C LEU A 374 22.12 -16.79 -5.44
N PRO A 375 21.44 -17.96 -5.32
CA PRO A 375 22.06 -19.15 -4.73
C PRO A 375 23.30 -19.65 -5.50
N GLN A 376 23.44 -19.32 -6.79
CA GLN A 376 24.56 -19.77 -7.64
C GLN A 376 25.72 -18.76 -7.82
N LEU A 377 25.64 -17.55 -7.26
CA LEU A 377 26.66 -16.51 -7.50
C LEU A 377 28.04 -16.75 -6.82
N PRO A 378 29.08 -16.01 -7.21
CA PRO A 378 30.37 -16.03 -6.53
C PRO A 378 30.28 -15.67 -5.03
N ASN A 379 31.31 -16.08 -4.28
CA ASN A 379 31.35 -15.87 -2.83
C ASN A 379 31.59 -14.40 -2.42
N ALA A 380 32.12 -13.56 -3.31
CA ALA A 380 32.34 -12.14 -3.04
C ALA A 380 31.01 -11.39 -2.89
N ASP A 381 30.14 -11.51 -3.89
CA ASP A 381 28.84 -10.81 -3.96
C ASP A 381 27.91 -11.27 -2.86
N LYS A 382 27.86 -12.59 -2.62
CA LYS A 382 27.20 -13.21 -1.46
C LYS A 382 27.74 -12.70 -0.13
N THR A 383 28.99 -12.26 -0.04
CA THR A 383 29.57 -11.70 1.20
C THR A 383 29.22 -10.22 1.34
N ALA A 384 29.28 -9.44 0.26
CA ALA A 384 28.88 -8.03 0.24
C ALA A 384 27.38 -7.88 0.60
N LEU A 385 26.49 -8.67 -0.01
CA LEU A 385 25.06 -8.64 0.29
C LEU A 385 24.71 -9.17 1.69
N ARG A 386 25.48 -10.13 2.24
CA ARG A 386 25.39 -10.50 3.67
C ARG A 386 25.81 -9.35 4.59
N GLY A 387 26.78 -8.53 4.15
CA GLY A 387 27.17 -7.27 4.80
C GLY A 387 26.00 -6.30 4.86
N PHE A 388 25.43 -5.95 3.70
CA PHE A 388 24.24 -5.10 3.59
C PHE A 388 23.08 -5.59 4.45
N ARG A 389 22.67 -6.86 4.28
CA ARG A 389 21.60 -7.48 5.08
C ARG A 389 21.84 -7.32 6.59
N LYS A 390 23.08 -7.51 7.06
CA LYS A 390 23.42 -7.36 8.47
C LYS A 390 23.36 -5.90 8.93
N ARG A 391 23.81 -4.95 8.10
CA ARG A 391 23.83 -3.51 8.42
C ARG A 391 22.46 -2.86 8.36
N VAL A 392 21.61 -3.24 7.40
CA VAL A 392 20.37 -2.50 7.11
C VAL A 392 19.38 -2.51 8.28
N LEU A 393 19.39 -3.54 9.12
CA LEU A 393 18.65 -3.59 10.39
C LEU A 393 19.12 -2.58 11.46
N GLY A 394 20.22 -1.86 11.25
CA GLY A 394 20.78 -0.85 12.14
C GLY A 394 20.57 0.60 11.68
N TYR A 395 20.07 0.83 10.46
CA TYR A 395 19.68 2.16 9.99
C TYR A 395 18.32 2.59 10.56
N ALA A 396 18.09 3.90 10.72
CA ALA A 396 16.83 4.39 11.26
C ALA A 396 15.70 4.44 10.21
N CYS A 397 16.07 4.55 8.93
CA CYS A 397 15.20 4.70 7.77
C CYS A 397 15.90 4.21 6.47
N ALA A 398 15.19 4.13 5.35
CA ALA A 398 15.77 3.88 4.03
C ALA A 398 16.64 5.07 3.54
N ALA A 399 16.31 6.31 3.92
CA ALA A 399 17.11 7.50 3.61
C ALA A 399 18.48 7.57 4.31
N ASP A 400 18.72 6.74 5.33
CA ASP A 400 20.05 6.40 5.87
C ASP A 400 20.69 5.24 5.08
N ALA A 401 19.91 4.20 4.79
CA ALA A 401 20.37 2.96 4.17
C ALA A 401 20.86 3.13 2.72
N ILE A 402 20.36 4.13 2.00
CA ILE A 402 20.73 4.42 0.61
C ILE A 402 22.23 4.73 0.43
N TRP A 403 22.93 5.10 1.50
CA TRP A 403 24.37 5.39 1.52
C TRP A 403 25.26 4.22 1.96
N ASP A 404 24.71 3.00 2.12
CA ASP A 404 25.48 1.80 2.46
C ASP A 404 26.54 1.48 1.38
N GLU A 405 27.72 1.02 1.80
CA GLU A 405 28.84 0.64 0.90
C GLU A 405 28.44 -0.40 -0.18
N TYR A 406 27.39 -1.18 0.05
CA TYR A 406 26.85 -2.13 -0.92
C TYR A 406 26.27 -1.45 -2.18
N PHE A 407 25.93 -0.17 -2.10
CA PHE A 407 25.43 0.62 -3.23
C PHE A 407 26.51 1.45 -3.94
N GLN A 408 27.79 1.18 -3.67
CA GLN A 408 28.89 1.81 -4.42
C GLN A 408 28.86 1.39 -5.89
N GLY A 409 28.83 2.37 -6.80
CA GLY A 409 28.93 2.17 -8.24
C GLY A 409 27.60 1.98 -9.00
N CYS A 410 26.48 1.73 -8.34
CA CYS A 410 25.17 1.60 -9.01
C CYS A 410 24.43 2.93 -9.22
N TRP A 411 24.99 4.07 -8.80
CA TRP A 411 24.41 5.39 -9.00
C TRP A 411 25.47 6.50 -9.06
N SER A 412 25.04 7.67 -9.54
CA SER A 412 25.77 8.94 -9.55
C SER A 412 24.81 10.12 -9.27
N SER A 413 25.34 11.32 -8.99
CA SER A 413 24.53 12.51 -8.70
C SER A 413 25.24 13.79 -9.14
N ASP A 414 24.47 14.80 -9.57
CA ASP A 414 25.02 16.09 -10.05
C ASP A 414 25.54 17.02 -8.94
N ALA A 415 25.39 16.61 -7.67
CA ALA A 415 25.99 17.28 -6.53
C ALA A 415 27.52 17.19 -6.55
N LYS A 416 28.17 18.21 -7.15
CA LYS A 416 29.63 18.44 -7.07
C LYS A 416 30.10 18.27 -5.62
N HIS A 417 31.07 17.38 -5.39
CA HIS A 417 31.49 16.94 -4.06
C HIS A 417 31.73 18.09 -3.05
N HIS A 418 30.74 18.35 -2.20
CA HIS A 418 30.87 19.15 -0.99
C HIS A 418 30.96 18.28 0.27
N HIS A 419 31.87 17.28 0.23
CA HIS A 419 32.44 16.77 1.47
C HIS A 419 33.37 17.82 2.06
N ALA A 420 32.84 18.59 3.02
CA ALA A 420 33.67 19.27 4.01
C ALA A 420 34.44 18.20 4.82
N SER A 421 35.65 18.57 5.25
CA SER A 421 36.67 17.66 5.82
C SER A 421 36.48 17.32 7.30
#